data_AF-A0AAW3FCB4-F1
#
_entry.id   AF-A0AAW3FCB4-F1
#
_cell.length_a   1.000
_cell.length_b   1.000
_cell.length_c   1.000
_cell.angle_alpha   90.00
_cell.angle_beta   90.00
_cell.angle_gamma   90.00
#
_symmetry.space_group_name_H-M   'P 1'
#
loop_
_entity.id
_entity.type
_entity.pdbx_description
1 polymer ?
#
loop_
_entity_poly.entity_id
_entity_poly.type
_entity_poly.pdbx_seq_one_letter_code
_entity_poly.pdbx_strand_id
1 'polypeptide(L)'
;MTELEEDIKEYLLDYVGDSDIDTTLEIDNYLVDVQGYIKTYGYVEDDNHCGYMNGTGYNVTTSADISLKINVCLCDDEGNEVKDNIKIDTDKIVEALYSDIVD
;
A
#
# COMPACT_ATOMS: atom_id res chain seq x y z
N MET A 1 -3.49 11.11 -9.54
CA MET A 1 -2.25 10.89 -8.80
C MET A 1 -1.11 11.48 -9.61
N THR A 2 -0.03 11.88 -8.96
CA THR A 2 1.26 12.15 -9.60
C THR A 2 2.00 10.83 -9.85
N GLU A 3 3.04 10.84 -10.69
CA GLU A 3 3.88 9.65 -10.95
C GLU A 3 4.45 9.08 -9.64
N LEU A 4 4.99 9.94 -8.76
CA LEU A 4 5.49 9.53 -7.45
C LEU A 4 4.41 8.87 -6.56
N GLU A 5 3.17 9.36 -6.60
CA GLU A 5 2.06 8.74 -5.86
C GLU A 5 1.72 7.34 -6.41
N GLU A 6 1.84 7.14 -7.73
CA GLU A 6 1.65 5.83 -8.37
C GLU A 6 2.78 4.85 -8.01
N ASP A 7 4.04 5.29 -8.04
CA ASP A 7 5.18 4.46 -7.62
C ASP A 7 5.06 4.03 -6.15
N ILE A 8 4.68 4.96 -5.25
CA ILE A 8 4.46 4.62 -3.84
C ILE A 8 3.31 3.62 -3.70
N LYS A 9 2.20 3.81 -4.43
CA LYS A 9 1.06 2.88 -4.42
C LYS A 9 1.49 1.49 -4.89
N GLU A 10 2.21 1.39 -6.01
CA GLU A 10 2.67 0.10 -6.56
C GLU A 10 3.59 -0.62 -5.57
N TYR A 11 4.49 0.12 -4.90
CA TYR A 11 5.34 -0.46 -3.87
C TYR A 11 4.55 -0.98 -2.66
N LEU A 12 3.52 -0.24 -2.23
CA LEU A 12 2.71 -0.62 -1.08
C LEU A 12 1.83 -1.84 -1.31
N LEU A 13 1.58 -2.23 -2.58
CA LEU A 13 0.87 -3.46 -2.90
C LEU A 13 1.61 -4.72 -2.40
N ASP A 14 2.95 -4.67 -2.30
CA ASP A 14 3.74 -5.79 -1.78
C ASP A 14 3.55 -5.97 -0.26
N TYR A 15 3.12 -4.92 0.45
CA TYR A 15 2.88 -4.91 1.89
C TYR A 15 1.41 -5.16 2.25
N VAL A 16 0.58 -5.57 1.28
CA VAL A 16 -0.83 -5.89 1.51
C VAL A 16 -0.94 -7.12 2.40
N GLY A 17 -1.64 -6.97 3.52
CA GLY A 17 -1.74 -8.00 4.56
C GLY A 17 -0.71 -7.83 5.68
N ASP A 18 0.21 -6.87 5.55
CA ASP A 18 1.18 -6.58 6.59
C ASP A 18 0.59 -5.72 7.71
N SER A 19 0.99 -6.05 8.94
CA SER A 19 0.44 -5.47 10.15
C SER A 19 1.24 -4.28 10.66
N ASP A 20 2.48 -4.13 10.19
CA ASP A 20 3.41 -3.08 10.63
C ASP A 20 4.35 -2.74 9.47
N ILE A 21 4.09 -1.61 8.82
CA ILE A 21 4.92 -1.06 7.75
C ILE A 21 5.73 0.08 8.37
N ASP A 22 7.05 -0.07 8.36
CA ASP A 22 8.03 0.97 8.68
C ASP A 22 9.16 0.81 7.68
N THR A 23 9.07 1.54 6.56
CA THR A 23 10.02 1.42 5.46
C THR A 23 10.33 2.77 4.87
N THR A 24 11.56 2.90 4.37
CA THR A 24 12.03 4.09 3.68
C THR A 24 12.37 3.71 2.25
N LEU A 25 11.75 4.41 1.32
CA LEU A 25 11.86 4.23 -0.12
C LEU A 25 12.72 5.34 -0.70
N GLU A 26 13.62 4.98 -1.60
CA GLU A 26 14.40 5.95 -2.37
C GLU A 26 13.91 5.86 -3.82
N ILE A 27 13.20 6.89 -4.27
CA ILE A 27 12.61 7.00 -5.61
C ILE A 27 13.23 8.22 -6.27
N ASP A 28 14.12 8.03 -7.24
CA ASP A 28 14.93 9.09 -7.84
C ASP A 28 15.70 9.90 -6.78
N ASN A 29 15.36 11.18 -6.63
CA ASN A 29 15.94 12.09 -5.63
C ASN A 29 15.02 12.26 -4.40
N TYR A 30 13.98 11.43 -4.29
CA TYR A 30 13.01 11.48 -3.21
C TYR A 30 13.26 10.36 -2.22
N LEU A 31 13.23 10.73 -0.95
CA LEU A 31 13.27 9.82 0.17
C LEU A 31 11.87 9.81 0.79
N VAL A 32 11.16 8.71 0.59
CA VAL A 32 9.77 8.50 0.99
C VAL A 32 9.75 7.59 2.21
N ASP A 33 9.43 8.16 3.36
CA ASP A 33 9.21 7.43 4.60
C ASP A 33 7.75 7.01 4.68
N VAL A 34 7.49 5.71 4.79
CA VAL A 34 6.15 5.14 4.91
C VAL A 34 6.02 4.38 6.21
N GLN A 35 5.05 4.80 7.02
CA GLN A 35 4.72 4.19 8.31
C GLN A 35 3.24 3.88 8.39
N GLY A 36 2.86 2.69 8.85
CA GLY A 36 1.44 2.34 8.92
C GLY A 36 1.16 0.85 8.90
N TYR A 37 0.01 0.47 8.35
CA TYR A 37 -0.38 -0.92 8.14
C TYR A 37 -1.41 -1.04 7.02
N ILE A 38 -1.47 -2.22 6.39
CA ILE A 38 -2.46 -2.58 5.38
C ILE A 38 -3.03 -3.95 5.74
N LYS A 39 -4.14 -3.97 6.49
CA LYS A 39 -4.78 -5.20 6.93
C LYS A 39 -5.90 -5.57 5.97
N THR A 40 -5.86 -6.77 5.42
CA THR A 40 -6.96 -7.30 4.61
C THR A 40 -7.78 -8.28 5.44
N TYR A 41 -9.10 -8.22 5.26
CA TYR A 41 -10.05 -9.14 5.86
C TYR A 41 -10.78 -9.86 4.74
N GLY A 42 -10.67 -11.16 4.75
CA GLY A 42 -11.28 -12.02 3.76
C GLY A 42 -11.71 -13.33 4.36
N TYR A 43 -12.33 -14.15 3.52
CA TYR A 43 -12.52 -15.55 3.80
C TYR A 43 -11.89 -16.35 2.67
N VAL A 44 -11.26 -17.45 3.04
CA VAL A 44 -10.85 -18.45 2.05
C VAL A 44 -12.13 -19.16 1.62
N GLU A 45 -12.40 -19.23 0.31
CA GLU A 45 -13.44 -20.10 -0.21
C GLU A 45 -13.08 -21.55 0.14
N ASP A 46 -13.71 -22.07 1.20
CA ASP A 46 -13.50 -23.42 1.71
C ASP A 46 -14.51 -24.39 1.06
N ASP A 47 -13.97 -25.42 0.42
CA ASP A 47 -14.65 -26.51 -0.31
C ASP A 47 -15.81 -27.20 0.45
N ASN A 48 -15.91 -27.07 1.77
CA ASN A 48 -16.79 -27.93 2.56
C ASN A 48 -18.22 -27.43 2.78
N HIS A 49 -18.55 -26.17 2.47
CA HIS A 49 -19.87 -25.65 2.88
C HIS A 49 -21.03 -25.99 1.93
N CYS A 50 -20.76 -26.30 0.65
CA CYS A 50 -21.82 -26.40 -0.36
C CYS A 50 -21.95 -27.74 -1.12
N GLY A 51 -21.14 -28.76 -0.83
CA GLY A 51 -21.34 -30.13 -1.37
C GLY A 51 -21.10 -30.31 -2.89
N TYR A 52 -20.76 -29.24 -3.60
CA TYR A 52 -20.23 -29.27 -4.96
C TYR A 52 -18.73 -29.01 -4.86
N MET A 53 -17.91 -30.06 -4.94
CA MET A 53 -16.44 -30.03 -4.86
C MET A 53 -15.82 -29.19 -6.01
N ASN A 54 -15.91 -27.87 -5.91
CA ASN A 54 -15.42 -26.88 -6.87
C ASN A 54 -14.88 -25.62 -6.16
N GLY A 55 -14.40 -25.75 -4.91
CA GLY A 55 -13.69 -24.65 -4.25
C GLY A 55 -12.34 -24.42 -4.93
N THR A 56 -12.02 -23.17 -5.22
CA THR A 56 -10.76 -22.78 -5.87
C THR A 56 -9.62 -22.62 -4.85
N GLY A 57 -9.95 -22.62 -3.54
CA GLY A 57 -9.02 -22.22 -2.47
C GLY A 57 -8.66 -20.73 -2.51
N TYR A 58 -9.45 -19.92 -3.23
CA TYR A 58 -9.21 -18.50 -3.43
C TYR A 58 -9.55 -17.70 -2.17
N ASN A 59 -8.64 -16.82 -1.75
CA ASN A 59 -8.90 -15.91 -0.64
C ASN A 59 -9.67 -14.70 -1.17
N VAL A 60 -10.95 -14.60 -0.80
CA VAL A 60 -11.80 -13.47 -1.18
C VAL A 60 -11.60 -12.36 -0.17
N THR A 61 -10.91 -11.29 -0.58
CA THR A 61 -10.80 -10.07 0.23
C THR A 61 -12.14 -9.34 0.23
N THR A 62 -12.72 -9.15 1.41
CA THR A 62 -14.03 -8.50 1.58
C THR A 62 -13.92 -7.07 2.07
N SER A 63 -12.83 -6.74 2.75
CA SER A 63 -12.52 -5.39 3.21
C SER A 63 -11.02 -5.24 3.49
N ALA A 64 -10.54 -4.00 3.48
CA ALA A 64 -9.20 -3.65 3.90
C ALA A 64 -9.23 -2.51 4.92
N ASP A 65 -8.35 -2.52 5.90
CA ASP A 65 -8.12 -1.42 6.83
C ASP A 65 -6.71 -0.90 6.58
N ILE A 66 -6.64 0.31 6.04
CA ILE A 66 -5.41 0.92 5.54
C ILE A 66 -5.20 2.20 6.33
N SER A 67 -4.07 2.29 7.03
CA SER A 67 -3.66 3.50 7.72
C SER A 67 -2.19 3.73 7.41
N LEU A 68 -1.92 4.72 6.57
CA LEU A 68 -0.58 5.04 6.10
C LEU A 68 -0.25 6.49 6.42
N LYS A 69 0.99 6.71 6.83
CA LYS A 69 1.60 8.02 7.00
C LYS A 69 2.80 8.06 6.07
N ILE A 70 2.74 8.93 5.08
CA ILE A 70 3.75 9.06 4.04
C ILE A 70 4.40 10.43 4.20
N ASN A 71 5.70 10.47 4.41
CA ASN A 71 6.50 11.69 4.39
C ASN A 71 7.47 11.62 3.22
N VAL A 72 7.52 12.69 2.42
CA VAL A 72 8.45 12.78 1.28
C VAL A 72 9.43 13.92 1.54
N CYS A 73 10.70 13.59 1.52
CA CYS A 73 11.81 14.54 1.52
C CYS A 73 12.51 14.50 0.17
N LEU A 74 12.91 15.67 -0.34
CA LEU A 74 13.82 15.77 -1.47
C LEU A 74 15.26 15.71 -0.95
N CYS A 75 16.12 14.93 -1.58
CA CYS A 75 17.56 14.91 -1.32
C CYS A 75 18.31 15.59 -2.48
N ASP A 76 19.35 16.37 -2.15
CA ASP A 76 20.29 16.91 -3.14
C ASP A 76 21.27 15.83 -3.61
N ASP A 77 22.04 16.07 -4.69
CA ASP A 77 23.08 15.17 -5.21
C ASP A 77 24.14 14.76 -4.16
N GLU A 78 24.29 15.55 -3.08
CA GLU A 78 25.16 15.23 -1.94
C GLU A 78 24.48 14.38 -0.84
N GLY A 79 23.22 13.94 -1.05
CA GLY A 79 22.44 13.16 -0.08
C GLY A 79 21.91 13.98 1.10
N ASN A 80 21.89 15.31 0.97
CA ASN A 80 21.39 16.21 2.00
C ASN A 80 19.89 16.48 1.79
N GLU A 81 19.11 16.42 2.87
CA GLU A 81 17.69 16.79 2.83
C GLU A 81 17.51 18.26 2.42
N VAL A 82 16.90 18.47 1.26
CA VAL A 82 16.42 19.77 0.80
C VAL A 82 15.05 19.97 1.42
N LYS A 83 14.84 21.09 2.12
CA LYS A 83 13.53 21.48 2.68
C LYS A 83 12.54 21.87 1.59
N ASP A 84 12.24 20.97 0.68
CA ASP A 84 11.09 21.05 -0.20
C ASP A 84 10.10 19.98 0.26
N ASN A 85 9.06 20.41 0.97
CA ASN A 85 8.00 19.51 1.39
C ASN A 85 7.13 19.24 0.17
N ILE A 86 7.38 18.12 -0.51
CA ILE A 86 6.45 17.64 -1.53
C ILE A 86 5.17 17.22 -0.84
N LYS A 87 4.08 17.84 -1.28
CA LYS A 87 2.76 17.55 -0.76
C LYS A 87 2.19 16.34 -1.50
N ILE A 88 2.26 15.18 -0.85
CA ILE A 88 1.59 13.95 -1.28
C ILE A 88 0.16 13.92 -0.73
N ASP A 89 -0.79 13.48 -1.54
CA ASP A 89 -2.17 13.25 -1.14
C ASP A 89 -2.33 11.80 -0.68
N THR A 90 -2.03 11.54 0.61
CA THR A 90 -2.08 10.20 1.18
C THR A 90 -3.48 9.58 1.09
N ASP A 91 -4.55 10.37 1.21
CA ASP A 91 -5.93 9.89 1.03
C ASP A 91 -6.13 9.28 -0.35
N LYS A 92 -5.67 9.95 -1.42
CA LYS A 92 -5.77 9.38 -2.78
C LYS A 92 -5.01 8.06 -2.94
N ILE A 93 -3.83 7.94 -2.34
CA ILE A 93 -3.04 6.69 -2.37
C ILE A 93 -3.81 5.58 -1.64
N VAL A 94 -4.36 5.88 -0.48
CA VAL A 94 -5.15 4.94 0.33
C VAL A 94 -6.42 4.50 -0.41
N GLU A 95 -7.16 5.43 -1.02
CA GLU A 95 -8.34 5.11 -1.83
C GLU A 95 -7.99 4.22 -3.04
N ALA A 96 -6.90 4.53 -3.73
CA ALA A 96 -6.44 3.73 -4.87
C ALA A 96 -5.99 2.33 -4.45
N LEU A 97 -5.26 2.20 -3.33
CA LEU A 97 -4.87 0.91 -2.76
C LEU A 97 -6.09 0.09 -2.35
N TYR A 98 -7.05 0.70 -1.64
CA TYR A 98 -8.27 0.03 -1.24
C TYR A 98 -9.03 -0.51 -2.45
N SER A 99 -9.15 0.30 -3.51
CA SER A 99 -9.81 -0.13 -4.74
C SER A 99 -9.09 -1.32 -5.38
N ASP A 100 -7.75 -1.36 -5.43
CA ASP A 100 -6.98 -2.46 -6.03
C ASP A 100 -7.08 -3.77 -5.21
N ILE A 101 -7.17 -3.64 -3.89
CA ILE A 101 -7.21 -4.79 -2.95
C ILE A 101 -8.58 -5.47 -2.92
N VAL A 102 -9.66 -4.70 -3.10
CA VAL A 102 -11.05 -5.17 -2.95
C VAL A 102 -11.74 -5.42 -4.31
N ASP A 103 -11.05 -5.18 -5.44
CA ASP A 103 -11.58 -5.44 -6.80
C ASP A 103 -11.76 -6.94 -7.12
#